data_AF-A0AAJ6MN18-F1
#
_entry.id   AF-A0AAJ6MN18-F1
#
_cell.length_a   1.000
_cell.length_b   1.000
_cell.length_c   1.000
_cell.angle_alpha   90.00
_cell.angle_beta   90.00
_cell.angle_gamma   90.00
#
_symmetry.space_group_name_H-M   'P 1'
#
loop_
_entity.id
_entity.type
_entity.pdbx_description
1 polymer ?
#
loop_
_entity_poly.entity_id
_entity_poly.type
_entity_poly.pdbx_seq_one_letter_code
_entity_poly.pdbx_strand_id
1 'polypeptide(L)'
;MAWRNSNSPSDMKRFINKNSPKIGQEFKKELSSRMRIVTQHIQRKIDNDVAGGGVVFTGKSMYFNFRKISEFKTVNQIILLPNQTSYLKYILDPAYKRVNEGKIIPYQNAKLTKQGNITQLRSRTKSDKYKKVKSKNGNTYLIDTTKKSSKRNPKLAREKRVIGYYGSVGRKPLFDFYDETEKQVIEQLRTLRGTFDYRWRK
;
A
#
# COMPACT_ATOMS: atom_id res chain seq x y z
N MET A 1 57.37 23.59 -18.58
CA MET A 1 56.49 22.88 -17.63
C MET A 1 56.50 21.39 -17.95
N ALA A 2 57.36 20.63 -17.27
CA ALA A 2 57.48 19.19 -17.47
C ALA A 2 56.48 18.47 -16.56
N TRP A 3 55.47 17.86 -17.18
CA TRP A 3 54.50 17.01 -16.51
C TRP A 3 55.18 15.68 -16.14
N ARG A 4 55.74 15.60 -14.92
CA ARG A 4 56.27 14.34 -14.37
C ARG A 4 55.09 13.45 -13.96
N ASN A 5 55.07 12.25 -14.56
CA ASN A 5 54.30 11.06 -14.20
C ASN A 5 52.76 11.23 -14.17
N SER A 6 52.11 10.59 -15.15
CA SER A 6 50.68 10.22 -15.21
C SER A 6 49.63 11.31 -15.48
N ASN A 7 50.00 12.53 -15.86
CA ASN A 7 49.04 13.63 -16.02
C ASN A 7 49.19 14.37 -17.35
N SER A 8 49.36 13.67 -18.48
CA SER A 8 49.27 14.31 -19.79
C SER A 8 47.81 14.66 -20.14
N PRO A 9 47.54 15.66 -21.00
CA PRO A 9 46.20 15.93 -21.50
C PRO A 9 45.52 14.69 -22.14
N SER A 10 46.30 13.80 -22.76
CA SER A 10 45.84 12.51 -23.26
C SER A 10 45.42 11.54 -22.15
N ASP A 11 46.14 11.49 -21.03
CA ASP A 11 45.78 10.68 -19.87
C ASP A 11 44.50 11.21 -19.21
N MET A 12 44.38 12.53 -19.10
CA MET A 12 43.17 13.19 -18.60
C MET A 12 41.97 12.91 -19.52
N LYS A 13 42.14 13.02 -20.85
CA LYS A 13 41.10 12.66 -21.83
C LYS A 13 40.68 11.20 -21.71
N ARG A 14 41.65 10.29 -21.56
CA ARG A 14 41.39 8.85 -21.37
C ARG A 14 40.68 8.57 -20.05
N PHE A 15 41.07 9.25 -18.98
CA PHE A 15 40.42 9.18 -17.67
C PHE A 15 38.98 9.68 -17.73
N ILE A 16 38.74 10.86 -18.30
CA ILE A 16 37.39 11.43 -18.46
C ILE A 16 36.52 10.51 -19.30
N ASN A 17 37.01 10.05 -20.46
CA ASN A 17 36.23 9.15 -21.33
C ASN A 17 35.94 7.79 -20.68
N LYS A 18 36.85 7.28 -19.84
CA LYS A 18 36.65 6.02 -19.11
C LYS A 18 35.70 6.16 -17.92
N ASN A 19 35.68 7.32 -17.27
CA ASN A 19 34.89 7.53 -16.04
C ASN A 19 33.56 8.24 -16.28
N SER A 20 33.44 9.08 -17.31
CA SER A 20 32.21 9.83 -17.63
C SER A 20 30.98 8.91 -17.81
N PRO A 21 31.07 7.79 -18.56
CA PRO A 21 29.94 6.84 -18.64
C PRO A 21 29.61 6.19 -17.29
N LYS A 22 30.60 5.97 -16.41
CA LYS A 22 30.39 5.36 -15.09
C LYS A 22 29.62 6.29 -14.16
N ILE A 23 29.93 7.59 -14.18
CA ILE A 23 29.23 8.60 -13.37
C ILE A 23 27.73 8.56 -13.66
N GLY A 24 27.33 8.52 -14.93
CA GLY A 24 25.92 8.44 -15.31
C GLY A 24 25.24 7.16 -14.84
N GLN A 25 25.94 6.02 -14.86
CA GLN A 25 25.40 4.74 -14.38
C GLN A 25 25.32 4.68 -12.86
N GLU A 26 26.34 5.18 -12.16
CA GLU A 26 26.38 5.30 -10.71
C GLU A 26 25.24 6.19 -10.20
N PHE A 27 25.06 7.36 -10.82
CA PHE A 27 23.92 8.25 -10.54
C PHE A 27 22.58 7.55 -10.74
N LYS A 28 22.36 6.88 -11.89
CA LYS A 28 21.12 6.12 -12.15
C LYS A 28 20.88 5.04 -11.11
N LYS A 29 21.92 4.32 -10.70
CA LYS A 29 21.86 3.26 -9.69
C LYS A 29 21.52 3.82 -8.32
N GLU A 30 22.17 4.90 -7.91
CA GLU A 30 21.93 5.58 -6.64
C GLU A 30 20.51 6.14 -6.57
N LEU A 31 20.09 6.87 -7.61
CA LEU A 31 18.74 7.41 -7.73
C LEU A 31 17.69 6.29 -7.61
N SER A 32 17.87 5.18 -8.34
CA SER A 32 16.96 4.04 -8.28
C SER A 32 16.92 3.38 -6.89
N SER A 33 18.08 3.27 -6.22
CA SER A 33 18.15 2.71 -4.86
C SER A 33 17.39 3.59 -3.86
N ARG A 34 17.56 4.91 -3.95
CA ARG A 34 16.86 5.87 -3.09
C ARG A 34 15.35 5.83 -3.30
N MET A 35 14.89 5.74 -4.55
CA MET A 35 13.45 5.61 -4.85
C MET A 35 12.86 4.26 -4.37
N ARG A 36 13.66 3.18 -4.36
CA ARG A 36 13.27 1.92 -3.70
C ARG A 36 13.10 2.07 -2.19
N ILE A 37 13.98 2.83 -1.53
CA ILE A 37 13.86 3.13 -0.09
C ILE A 37 12.54 3.87 0.18
N VAL A 38 12.20 4.88 -0.63
CA VAL A 38 10.90 5.57 -0.52
C VAL A 38 9.74 4.58 -0.66
N THR A 39 9.77 3.72 -1.68
CA THR A 39 8.71 2.73 -1.92
C THR A 39 8.51 1.80 -0.70
N GLN A 40 9.62 1.34 -0.11
CA GLN A 40 9.60 0.52 1.11
C GLN A 40 9.13 1.30 2.35
N HIS A 41 9.45 2.59 2.44
CA HIS A 41 8.96 3.45 3.51
C HIS A 41 7.44 3.59 3.44
N ILE A 42 6.90 3.91 2.27
CA ILE A 42 5.46 4.04 2.06
C ILE A 42 4.73 2.72 2.35
N GLN A 43 5.26 1.57 1.91
CA GLN A 43 4.70 0.26 2.27
C GLN A 43 4.64 0.06 3.79
N ARG A 44 5.74 0.35 4.50
CA ARG A 44 5.78 0.24 5.97
C ARG A 44 4.77 1.16 6.64
N LYS A 45 4.61 2.38 6.13
CA LYS A 45 3.62 3.33 6.64
C LYS A 45 2.19 2.81 6.46
N ILE A 46 1.87 2.23 5.30
CA ILE A 46 0.59 1.54 5.05
C ILE A 46 0.38 0.41 6.06
N ASP A 47 1.40 -0.41 6.31
CA ASP A 47 1.27 -1.58 7.18
C ASP A 47 1.08 -1.20 8.66
N ASN A 48 1.74 -0.12 9.12
CA ASN A 48 1.73 0.33 10.51
C ASN A 48 0.53 1.23 10.86
N ASP A 49 0.12 2.13 9.97
CA ASP A 49 -0.89 3.15 10.28
C ASP A 49 -2.32 2.57 10.21
N VAL A 50 -2.53 1.42 9.54
CA VAL A 50 -3.85 0.77 9.45
C VAL A 50 -4.28 0.24 10.82
N ALA A 51 -5.31 0.85 11.41
CA ALA A 51 -5.93 0.37 12.64
C ALA A 51 -6.40 -1.09 12.51
N GLY A 52 -5.85 -1.98 13.33
CA GLY A 52 -6.08 -3.44 13.26
C GLY A 52 -5.05 -4.22 12.44
N GLY A 53 -4.02 -3.54 11.90
CA GLY A 53 -2.97 -4.11 11.07
C GLY A 53 -3.40 -4.23 9.60
N GLY A 54 -2.47 -3.96 8.67
CA GLY A 54 -2.69 -4.26 7.25
C GLY A 54 -3.06 -5.73 7.05
N VAL A 55 -4.00 -6.01 6.14
CA VAL A 55 -4.32 -7.41 5.78
C VAL A 55 -3.17 -7.99 4.96
N VAL A 56 -2.99 -9.31 5.00
CA VAL A 56 -1.91 -9.99 4.24
C VAL A 56 -1.93 -9.62 2.76
N PHE A 57 -3.12 -9.37 2.19
CA PHE A 57 -3.27 -8.91 0.82
C PHE A 57 -2.56 -7.58 0.52
N THR A 58 -2.57 -6.62 1.46
CA THR A 58 -1.98 -5.28 1.27
C THR A 58 -0.52 -5.15 1.69
N GLY A 59 0.07 -6.20 2.28
CA GLY A 59 1.47 -6.18 2.74
C GLY A 59 2.53 -6.10 1.63
N LYS A 60 2.10 -6.11 0.36
CA LYS A 60 2.96 -5.89 -0.83
C LYS A 60 2.23 -5.04 -1.86
N SER A 61 1.64 -3.93 -1.42
CA SER A 61 0.86 -3.02 -2.24
C SER A 61 1.71 -2.09 -3.10
N MET A 62 2.89 -1.73 -2.60
CA MET A 62 3.80 -0.81 -3.28
C MET A 62 4.80 -1.56 -4.16
N TYR A 63 4.96 -1.08 -5.39
CA TYR A 63 5.88 -1.62 -6.38
C TYR A 63 6.77 -0.51 -6.93
N PHE A 64 8.08 -0.77 -6.95
CA PHE A 64 9.05 0.10 -7.59
C PHE A 64 9.34 -0.43 -9.00
N ASN A 65 9.22 0.44 -10.00
CA ASN A 65 9.54 0.13 -11.39
C ASN A 65 10.61 1.07 -11.94
N PHE A 66 11.70 0.51 -12.47
CA PHE A 66 12.69 1.24 -13.25
C PHE A 66 12.43 0.99 -14.74
N ARG A 67 12.16 2.05 -15.50
CA ARG A 67 11.94 1.97 -16.95
C ARG A 67 13.03 2.73 -17.70
N LYS A 68 13.72 2.04 -18.60
CA LYS A 68 14.52 2.67 -19.65
C LYS A 68 13.59 3.07 -20.80
N ILE A 69 13.44 4.36 -21.04
CA ILE A 69 12.61 4.90 -22.14
C ILE A 69 13.46 5.04 -23.41
N SER A 70 14.68 5.53 -23.26
CA SER A 70 15.69 5.59 -24.32
C SER A 70 17.09 5.48 -23.71
N GLU A 71 18.13 5.59 -24.52
CA GLU A 71 19.52 5.63 -24.05
C GLU A 71 19.76 6.75 -23.01
N PHE A 72 19.16 7.92 -23.24
CA PHE A 72 19.34 9.12 -22.43
C PHE A 72 18.20 9.37 -21.43
N LYS A 73 17.14 8.55 -21.46
CA LYS A 73 15.96 8.76 -20.62
C LYS A 73 15.57 7.52 -19.84
N THR A 74 15.58 7.64 -18.52
CA THR A 74 15.11 6.63 -17.57
C THR A 74 14.06 7.21 -16.64
N VAL A 75 13.14 6.38 -16.16
CA VAL A 75 12.07 6.78 -15.26
C VAL A 75 12.01 5.82 -14.09
N ASN A 76 12.00 6.37 -12.88
CA ASN A 76 11.69 5.65 -11.65
C ASN A 76 10.22 5.87 -11.31
N GLN A 77 9.48 4.79 -11.08
CA GLN A 77 8.06 4.86 -10.75
C GLN A 77 7.81 4.19 -9.40
N ILE A 78 7.06 4.87 -8.55
CA ILE A 78 6.50 4.34 -7.31
C ILE A 78 5.02 4.10 -7.60
N ILE A 79 4.61 2.82 -7.59
CA ILE A 79 3.30 2.39 -8.09
C ILE A 79 2.56 1.70 -6.96
N LEU A 80 1.31 2.07 -6.74
CA LEU A 80 0.35 1.27 -5.98
C LEU A 80 -0.28 0.22 -6.91
N LEU A 81 -0.24 -1.06 -6.52
CA LEU A 81 -0.74 -2.14 -7.36
C LEU A 81 -2.25 -1.97 -7.65
N PRO A 82 -2.68 -2.02 -8.93
CA PRO A 82 -4.07 -1.73 -9.32
C PRO A 82 -5.12 -2.59 -8.63
N ASN A 83 -4.83 -3.88 -8.42
CA ASN A 83 -5.73 -4.81 -7.74
C ASN A 83 -5.90 -4.51 -6.24
N GLN A 84 -5.01 -3.70 -5.65
CA GLN A 84 -5.05 -3.28 -4.25
C GLN A 84 -5.52 -1.83 -4.08
N THR A 85 -5.45 -1.01 -5.14
CA THR A 85 -5.92 0.39 -5.14
C THR A 85 -7.36 0.53 -4.67
N SER A 86 -8.27 -0.36 -5.08
CA SER A 86 -9.67 -0.32 -4.65
C SER A 86 -9.84 -0.48 -3.14
N TYR A 87 -8.94 -1.22 -2.49
CA TYR A 87 -8.95 -1.45 -1.06
C TYR A 87 -8.37 -0.25 -0.30
N LEU A 88 -7.32 0.35 -0.86
CA LEU A 88 -6.51 1.38 -0.22
C LEU A 88 -6.95 2.82 -0.54
N LYS A 89 -7.78 3.06 -1.57
CA LYS A 89 -8.24 4.41 -1.93
C LYS A 89 -8.91 5.16 -0.77
N TYR A 90 -9.72 4.49 0.04
CA TYR A 90 -10.37 5.10 1.21
C TYR A 90 -9.41 5.46 2.35
N ILE A 91 -8.16 5.03 2.24
CA ILE A 91 -7.12 5.16 3.25
C ILE A 91 -6.05 6.15 2.78
N LEU A 92 -5.73 6.15 1.49
CA LEU A 92 -4.59 6.86 0.91
C LEU A 92 -4.97 8.10 0.11
N ASP A 93 -6.22 8.18 -0.34
CA ASP A 93 -6.70 9.28 -1.16
C ASP A 93 -7.62 10.19 -0.33
N PRO A 94 -7.21 11.46 -0.07
CA PRO A 94 -8.02 12.43 0.66
C PRO A 94 -9.41 12.66 0.06
N ALA A 95 -9.61 12.43 -1.24
CA ALA A 95 -10.90 12.57 -1.89
C ALA A 95 -11.97 11.62 -1.30
N TYR A 96 -11.55 10.49 -0.72
CA TYR A 96 -12.46 9.50 -0.13
C TYR A 96 -12.72 9.74 1.37
N LYS A 97 -12.18 10.79 1.98
CA LYS A 97 -12.29 11.10 3.42
C LYS A 97 -13.72 11.17 3.96
N ARG A 98 -14.68 11.60 3.14
CA ARG A 98 -16.09 11.83 3.54
C ARG A 98 -17.05 10.79 2.97
N VAL A 99 -16.53 9.74 2.33
CA VAL A 99 -17.37 8.71 1.70
C VAL A 99 -17.74 7.67 2.75
N ASN A 100 -18.98 7.75 3.22
CA ASN A 100 -19.57 6.77 4.13
C ASN A 100 -20.19 5.64 3.31
N GLU A 101 -19.65 4.43 3.43
CA GLU A 101 -20.21 3.25 2.77
C GLU A 101 -20.84 2.29 3.78
N GLY A 102 -22.08 1.88 3.50
CA GLY A 102 -22.71 0.80 4.23
C GLY A 102 -22.06 -0.53 3.86
N LYS A 103 -21.49 -1.23 4.84
CA LYS A 103 -20.85 -2.53 4.61
C LYS A 103 -21.06 -3.50 5.76
N ILE A 104 -20.75 -4.77 5.49
CA ILE A 104 -20.68 -5.80 6.52
C ILE A 104 -19.30 -5.71 7.16
N ILE A 105 -19.27 -5.43 8.46
CA ILE A 105 -18.05 -5.32 9.24
C ILE A 105 -17.88 -6.65 9.97
N PRO A 106 -16.79 -7.39 9.71
CA PRO A 106 -16.59 -8.68 10.34
C PRO A 106 -16.50 -8.56 11.86
N TYR A 107 -17.12 -9.52 12.55
CA TYR A 107 -17.00 -9.64 14.00
C TYR A 107 -15.78 -10.50 14.36
N GLN A 108 -15.28 -10.42 15.60
CA GLN A 108 -14.07 -11.14 16.05
C GLN A 108 -14.12 -12.66 15.79
N ASN A 109 -15.33 -13.24 15.78
CA ASN A 109 -15.55 -14.68 15.56
C ASN A 109 -15.63 -15.10 14.09
N ALA A 110 -15.43 -14.18 13.15
CA ALA A 110 -15.55 -14.42 11.72
C ALA A 110 -14.26 -15.03 11.14
N LYS A 111 -14.41 -16.08 10.32
CA LYS A 111 -13.29 -16.60 9.53
C LYS A 111 -13.07 -15.71 8.31
N LEU A 112 -11.91 -15.05 8.22
CA LEU A 112 -11.60 -14.11 7.15
C LEU A 112 -10.73 -14.73 6.06
N THR A 113 -10.85 -14.21 4.84
CA THR A 113 -9.89 -14.45 3.75
C THR A 113 -8.65 -13.57 3.95
N LYS A 114 -7.60 -13.79 3.14
CA LYS A 114 -6.37 -12.95 3.16
C LYS A 114 -6.62 -11.47 2.88
N GLN A 115 -7.74 -11.14 2.23
CA GLN A 115 -8.20 -9.77 1.94
C GLN A 115 -9.02 -9.16 3.09
N GLY A 116 -9.29 -9.90 4.16
CA GLY A 116 -10.12 -9.45 5.29
C GLY A 116 -11.63 -9.61 5.07
N ASN A 117 -12.07 -10.32 4.02
CA ASN A 117 -13.48 -10.56 3.75
C ASN A 117 -13.99 -11.77 4.54
N ILE A 118 -15.28 -11.78 4.92
CA ILE A 118 -15.90 -12.97 5.51
C ILE A 118 -15.86 -14.13 4.51
N THR A 119 -15.28 -15.25 4.93
CA THR A 119 -15.08 -16.44 4.09
C THR A 119 -16.42 -17.00 3.62
N GLN A 120 -16.52 -17.31 2.32
CA GLN A 120 -17.71 -17.89 1.69
C GLN A 120 -18.99 -17.06 1.86
N LEU A 121 -18.88 -15.73 2.09
CA LEU A 121 -20.03 -14.86 2.34
C LEU A 121 -21.15 -15.06 1.29
N ARG A 122 -20.83 -14.91 0.00
CA ARG A 122 -21.82 -15.01 -1.09
C ARG A 122 -22.52 -16.38 -1.13
N SER A 123 -21.76 -17.47 -1.10
CA SER A 123 -22.32 -18.82 -1.22
C SER A 123 -23.10 -19.24 0.03
N ARG A 124 -22.64 -18.86 1.23
CA ARG A 124 -23.33 -19.15 2.49
C ARG A 124 -24.55 -18.27 2.72
N THR A 125 -24.57 -17.05 2.21
CA THR A 125 -25.78 -16.23 2.19
C THR A 125 -26.82 -16.83 1.23
N LYS A 126 -26.43 -17.26 0.03
CA LYS A 126 -27.35 -17.92 -0.92
C LYS A 126 -27.95 -19.22 -0.39
N SER A 127 -27.20 -19.97 0.42
CA SER A 127 -27.63 -21.24 1.01
C SER A 127 -28.20 -21.10 2.42
N ASP A 128 -28.56 -19.88 2.84
CA ASP A 128 -29.18 -19.62 4.15
C ASP A 128 -28.34 -20.01 5.38
N LYS A 129 -27.07 -20.37 5.16
CA LYS A 129 -26.08 -20.67 6.20
C LYS A 129 -25.63 -19.40 6.91
N TYR A 130 -25.59 -18.27 6.19
CA TYR A 130 -25.38 -16.94 6.77
C TYR A 130 -26.64 -16.10 6.62
N LYS A 131 -27.25 -15.71 7.74
CA LYS A 131 -28.51 -14.94 7.74
C LYS A 131 -28.34 -13.56 8.35
N LYS A 132 -29.04 -12.60 7.75
CA LYS A 132 -29.21 -11.25 8.28
C LYS A 132 -30.30 -11.29 9.36
N VAL A 133 -30.01 -10.77 10.55
CA VAL A 133 -30.95 -10.73 11.67
C VAL A 133 -30.94 -9.35 12.29
N LYS A 134 -32.13 -8.79 12.53
CA LYS A 134 -32.30 -7.55 13.29
C LYS A 134 -32.40 -7.88 14.78
N SER A 135 -31.64 -7.19 15.60
CA SER A 135 -31.78 -7.23 17.05
C SER A 135 -32.92 -6.31 17.52
N LYS A 136 -33.31 -6.47 18.78
CA LYS A 136 -34.37 -5.65 19.40
C LYS A 136 -34.07 -4.15 19.42
N ASN A 137 -32.79 -3.78 19.45
CA ASN A 137 -32.32 -2.39 19.40
C ASN A 137 -32.12 -1.84 17.97
N GLY A 138 -32.65 -2.50 16.95
CA GLY A 138 -32.62 -2.03 15.55
C GLY A 138 -31.32 -2.32 14.79
N ASN A 139 -30.25 -2.73 15.48
CA ASN A 139 -29.00 -3.13 14.84
C ASN A 139 -29.20 -4.37 13.97
N THR A 140 -28.46 -4.44 12.86
CA THR A 140 -28.54 -5.59 11.97
C THR A 140 -27.22 -6.36 11.98
N TYR A 141 -27.30 -7.66 12.24
CA TYR A 141 -26.18 -8.57 12.32
C TYR A 141 -26.21 -9.63 11.21
N LEU A 142 -25.05 -10.16 10.87
CA LEU A 142 -24.88 -11.36 10.08
C LEU A 142 -24.51 -12.51 11.02
N ILE A 143 -25.30 -13.58 11.01
CA ILE A 143 -25.11 -14.76 11.85
C ILE A 143 -24.81 -16.02 11.03
N ASP A 144 -23.99 -16.90 11.59
CA ASP A 144 -23.81 -18.27 11.12
C ASP A 144 -24.90 -19.17 11.73
N THR A 145 -25.76 -19.73 10.88
CA THR A 145 -26.86 -20.62 11.28
C THR A 145 -26.40 -22.05 11.53
N THR A 146 -25.21 -22.42 11.06
CA THR A 146 -24.64 -23.76 11.26
C THR A 146 -24.05 -23.95 12.66
N LYS A 147 -23.65 -22.85 13.32
CA LYS A 147 -23.18 -22.86 14.70
C LYS A 147 -24.36 -23.06 15.66
N LYS A 148 -24.36 -24.17 16.40
CA LYS A 148 -25.44 -24.55 17.32
C LYS A 148 -25.46 -23.66 18.56
N SER A 149 -26.67 -23.35 19.05
CA SER A 149 -26.85 -22.78 20.39
C SER A 149 -26.53 -23.85 21.43
N SER A 150 -25.76 -23.51 22.46
CA SER A 150 -25.58 -24.38 23.63
C SER A 150 -26.80 -24.25 24.54
N LYS A 151 -27.33 -25.38 25.04
CA LYS A 151 -28.41 -25.40 26.05
C LYS A 151 -27.93 -24.83 27.40
N ARG A 152 -26.64 -25.00 27.73
CA ARG A 152 -26.05 -24.60 29.02
C ARG A 152 -25.79 -23.10 29.13
N ASN A 153 -25.51 -22.43 28.00
CA ASN A 153 -25.35 -20.97 27.95
C ASN A 153 -25.84 -20.42 26.59
N PRO A 154 -27.15 -20.16 26.46
CA PRO A 154 -27.74 -19.74 25.19
C PRO A 154 -27.28 -18.35 24.72
N LYS A 155 -26.98 -17.44 25.63
CA LYS A 155 -26.55 -16.07 25.31
C LYS A 155 -25.17 -16.07 24.65
N LEU A 156 -24.19 -16.69 25.31
CA LEU A 156 -22.84 -16.83 24.78
C LEU A 156 -22.83 -17.57 23.44
N ALA A 157 -23.68 -18.59 23.29
CA ALA A 157 -23.79 -19.34 22.05
C ALA A 157 -24.41 -18.52 20.91
N ARG A 158 -25.35 -17.61 21.19
CA ARG A 158 -25.88 -16.66 20.20
C ARG A 158 -24.84 -15.63 19.77
N GLU A 159 -24.05 -15.10 20.70
CA GLU A 159 -22.95 -14.17 20.39
C GLU A 159 -21.86 -14.84 19.53
N LYS A 160 -21.54 -16.12 19.80
CA LYS A 160 -20.60 -16.91 18.97
C LYS A 160 -21.06 -17.15 17.53
N ARG A 161 -22.36 -16.99 17.25
CA ARG A 161 -22.93 -17.07 15.89
C ARG A 161 -22.77 -15.77 15.12
N VAL A 162 -22.60 -14.63 15.79
CA VAL A 162 -22.40 -13.35 15.12
C VAL A 162 -21.05 -13.36 14.42
N ILE A 163 -21.08 -13.18 13.11
CA ILE A 163 -19.89 -13.14 12.23
C ILE A 163 -19.74 -11.78 11.54
N GLY A 164 -20.72 -10.88 11.67
CA GLY A 164 -20.57 -9.50 11.24
C GLY A 164 -21.73 -8.63 11.69
N TYR A 165 -21.58 -7.33 11.54
CA TYR A 165 -22.65 -6.36 11.68
C TYR A 165 -22.74 -5.47 10.45
N TYR A 166 -23.95 -5.04 10.11
CA TYR A 166 -24.17 -4.08 9.04
C TYR A 166 -24.07 -2.68 9.65
N GLY A 167 -23.11 -1.90 9.16
CA GLY A 167 -22.88 -0.56 9.64
C GLY A 167 -22.25 0.31 8.56
N SER A 168 -22.20 1.61 8.83
CA SER A 168 -21.37 2.52 8.05
C SER A 168 -19.96 2.53 8.63
N VAL A 169 -18.95 2.45 7.77
CA VAL A 169 -17.57 2.77 8.17
C VAL A 169 -17.08 3.91 7.30
N GLY A 170 -16.99 5.09 7.88
CA GLY A 170 -16.07 6.10 7.40
C GLY A 170 -14.65 5.65 7.74
N ARG A 171 -13.80 5.43 6.73
CA ARG A 171 -12.36 5.28 6.98
C ARG A 171 -11.74 6.67 7.01
N LYS A 172 -11.05 7.01 8.09
CA LYS A 172 -10.21 8.20 8.10
C LYS A 172 -9.02 7.92 7.15
N PRO A 173 -8.69 8.83 6.22
CA PRO A 173 -7.42 8.74 5.50
C PRO A 173 -6.29 8.66 6.52
N LEU A 174 -5.37 7.73 6.32
CA LEU A 174 -4.22 7.57 7.21
C LEU A 174 -3.20 8.67 6.94
N PHE A 175 -2.96 8.95 5.67
CA PHE A 175 -2.14 10.05 5.19
C PHE A 175 -2.49 10.33 3.73
N ASP A 176 -2.11 11.51 3.25
CA ASP A 176 -2.15 11.82 1.82
C ASP A 176 -0.97 11.13 1.13
N PHE A 177 -1.25 10.12 0.32
CA PHE A 177 -0.23 9.35 -0.36
C PHE A 177 0.67 10.20 -1.26
N TYR A 178 0.10 11.19 -1.95
CA TYR A 178 0.85 12.03 -2.87
C TYR A 178 1.80 12.93 -2.10
N ASP A 179 1.28 13.68 -1.12
CA ASP A 179 2.06 14.58 -0.27
C ASP A 179 3.16 13.85 0.51
N GLU A 180 2.83 12.71 1.12
CA GLU A 180 3.82 11.92 1.88
C GLU A 180 4.91 11.35 0.97
N THR A 181 4.53 10.80 -0.20
CA THR A 181 5.52 10.27 -1.14
C THR A 181 6.45 11.38 -1.64
N GLU A 182 5.93 12.57 -1.94
CA GLU A 182 6.72 13.71 -2.37
C GLU A 182 7.72 14.16 -1.30
N LYS A 183 7.29 14.30 -0.04
CA LYS A 183 8.19 14.64 1.08
C LYS A 183 9.35 13.64 1.20
N GLN A 184 9.06 12.35 1.17
CA GLN A 184 10.06 11.29 1.28
C GLN A 184 11.01 11.27 0.07
N VAL A 185 10.49 11.51 -1.13
CA VAL A 185 11.32 11.65 -2.34
C VAL A 185 12.26 12.85 -2.20
N ILE A 186 11.73 14.02 -1.82
CA ILE A 186 12.53 15.24 -1.63
C ILE A 186 13.64 15.00 -0.62
N GLU A 187 13.33 14.37 0.52
CA GLU A 187 14.31 14.03 1.55
C GLU A 187 15.46 13.17 0.99
N GLN A 188 15.14 12.13 0.23
CA GLN A 188 16.14 11.27 -0.39
C GLN A 188 16.98 11.97 -1.47
N LEU A 189 16.43 12.98 -2.16
CA LEU A 189 17.11 13.66 -3.27
C LEU A 189 17.90 14.90 -2.84
N ARG A 190 17.60 15.50 -1.68
CA ARG A 190 18.31 16.69 -1.17
C ARG A 190 19.82 16.51 -1.05
N THR A 191 20.30 15.28 -0.84
CA THR A 191 21.73 14.97 -0.74
C THR A 191 22.36 14.50 -2.05
N LEU A 192 21.58 14.41 -3.12
CA LEU A 192 22.03 13.96 -4.44
C LEU A 192 22.42 15.18 -5.27
N ARG A 193 23.61 15.15 -5.87
CA ARG A 193 24.06 16.23 -6.76
C ARG A 193 23.25 16.19 -8.06
N GLY A 194 22.46 17.23 -8.33
CA GLY A 194 21.68 17.38 -9.56
C GLY A 194 20.49 18.34 -9.41
N THR A 195 19.82 18.62 -10.52
CA THR A 195 18.54 19.36 -10.54
C THR A 195 17.41 18.36 -10.81
N PHE A 196 16.32 18.44 -10.05
CA PHE A 196 15.22 17.47 -10.10
C PHE A 196 13.88 18.18 -10.32
N ASP A 197 13.10 17.69 -11.28
CA ASP A 197 11.72 18.11 -11.54
C ASP A 197 10.73 17.00 -11.15
N TYR A 198 9.67 17.38 -10.43
CA TYR A 198 8.62 16.48 -9.97
C TYR A 198 7.36 16.63 -10.82
N ARG A 199 6.81 15.52 -11.31
CA ARG A 199 5.56 15.54 -12.09
C ARG A 199 4.68 14.36 -11.71
N TRP A 200 3.48 14.67 -11.23
CA TRP A 200 2.40 13.71 -11.08
C TRP A 200 1.77 13.46 -12.46
N ARG A 201 1.75 12.21 -12.91
CA ARG A 201 0.98 11.83 -14.09
C ARG A 201 -0.47 11.64 -13.65
N LYS A 202 -1.36 12.43 -14.25
CA LYS A 202 -2.81 12.21 -14.20
C LYS A 202 -3.17 10.93 -14.95
#